data_AF-A0A939KR68-F1
#
_entry.id   AF-A0A939KR68-F1
#
_cell.length_a   1.000
_cell.length_b   1.000
_cell.length_c   1.000
_cell.angle_alpha   90.00
_cell.angle_beta   90.00
_cell.angle_gamma   90.00
#
_symmetry.space_group_name_H-M   'P 1'
#
loop_
_entity.id
_entity.type
_entity.pdbx_description
1 polymer ?
#
loop_
_entity_poly.entity_id
_entity_poly.type
_entity_poly.pdbx_seq_one_letter_code
_entity_poly.pdbx_strand_id
1 'polypeptide(L)' 'MGWQKDRQNNKRVHECLVHIEIINDKIWIHRDADVDGVALELGTAGVPNYGIALELVDAGVPEQDEV' A
#
# COMPACT_ATOMS: atom_id res chain seq x y z
N MET A 1 -4.11 6.08 13.42
CA MET A 1 -3.88 5.84 14.88
C MET A 1 -4.92 6.59 15.70
N GLY A 2 -5.71 5.91 16.54
CA GLY A 2 -6.77 6.59 17.32
C GLY A 2 -7.45 5.72 18.36
N TRP A 3 -8.44 6.29 19.04
CA TRP A 3 -9.35 5.56 19.93
C TRP A 3 -10.75 5.57 19.32
N GLN A 4 -11.38 4.41 19.24
CA GLN A 4 -12.76 4.26 18.79
C GLN A 4 -13.62 3.85 19.98
N LYS A 5 -14.75 4.54 20.16
CA LYS A 5 -15.69 4.24 21.24
C LYS A 5 -16.52 3.02 20.84
N ASP A 6 -16.45 1.98 21.65
CA ASP A 6 -17.34 0.83 21.57
C ASP A 6 -18.35 0.90 22.74
N ARG A 7 -19.45 0.13 22.65
CA ARG A 7 -20.51 0.04 23.67
C ARG A 7 -19.98 -0.36 25.04
N GLN A 8 -18.85 -1.06 25.12
CA GLN A 8 -18.33 -1.60 26.37
C GLN A 8 -16.98 -1.00 26.81
N ASN A 9 -16.17 -0.44 25.90
CA ASN A 9 -14.85 0.13 26.21
C ASN A 9 -14.34 1.07 25.10
N ASN A 10 -13.22 1.77 25.34
CA ASN A 10 -12.46 2.45 24.29
C ASN A 10 -11.49 1.45 23.63
N LYS A 11 -11.60 1.26 22.31
CA LYS A 11 -10.69 0.41 21.53
C LYS A 11 -9.58 1.25 20.92
N ARG A 12 -8.31 0.86 21.12
CA ARG A 12 -7.20 1.45 20.37
C ARG A 12 -7.21 0.89 18.95
N VAL A 13 -7.20 1.77 17.95
CA VAL A 13 -7.10 1.41 16.54
C VAL A 13 -5.72 1.80 16.03
N HIS A 14 -4.97 0.79 15.60
CA HIS A 14 -3.69 0.93 14.90
C HIS A 14 -3.76 0.10 13.63
N GLU A 15 -3.85 0.78 12.50
CA GLU A 15 -3.85 0.17 11.18
C GLU A 15 -2.86 0.91 10.29
N CYS A 16 -2.19 0.15 9.43
CA CYS A 16 -1.44 0.70 8.32
C CYS A 16 -2.42 0.87 7.16
N LEU A 17 -2.62 2.12 6.72
CA LEU A 17 -3.50 2.45 5.58
C LEU A 17 -2.74 2.28 4.27
N VAL A 18 -1.53 2.83 4.19
CA VAL A 18 -0.67 2.73 3.02
C VAL A 18 0.76 2.43 3.50
N HIS A 19 1.40 1.44 2.89
CA HIS A 19 2.82 1.14 3.09
C HIS A 19 3.51 1.12 1.74
N ILE A 20 4.42 2.07 1.55
CA ILE A 20 5.19 2.23 0.33
C ILE A 20 6.68 2.24 0.67
N GLU A 21 7.47 1.56 -0.12
CA GLU A 21 8.93 1.58 -0.08
C GLU A 21 9.50 1.99 -1.44
N ILE A 22 10.72 2.55 -1.46
CA ILE A 22 11.47 2.78 -2.69
C ILE A 22 12.65 1.82 -2.69
N ILE A 23 12.66 0.87 -3.62
CA ILE A 23 13.72 -0.14 -3.78
C ILE A 23 14.16 -0.13 -5.23
N ASN A 24 15.47 0.04 -5.47
CA ASN A 24 16.08 0.06 -6.81
C ASN A 24 15.37 1.03 -7.78
N ASP A 25 15.14 2.27 -7.33
CA ASP A 25 14.45 3.33 -8.07
C ASP A 25 12.99 3.02 -8.49
N LYS A 26 12.40 1.99 -7.90
CA LYS A 26 10.99 1.63 -8.06
C LYS A 26 10.23 1.87 -6.77
N ILE A 27 8.96 2.22 -6.91
CA ILE A 27 7.99 2.36 -5.83
C ILE A 27 7.32 1.00 -5.61
N TRP A 28 7.40 0.49 -4.39
CA TRP A 28 6.78 -0.76 -3.95
C TRP A 28 5.61 -0.44 -3.06
N ILE A 29 4.40 -0.84 -3.45
CA ILE A 29 3.20 -0.67 -2.66
C ILE A 29 2.92 -2.02 -1.97
N HIS A 30 3.32 -2.13 -0.70
CA HIS A 30 3.13 -3.33 0.13
C HIS A 30 1.73 -3.43 0.72
N ARG A 31 1.07 -2.27 0.91
CA ARG A 31 -0.32 -2.20 1.34
C ARG A 31 -0.96 -0.94 0.81
N ASP A 32 -2.20 -1.08 0.38
CA ASP A 32 -3.08 0.02 0.06
C ASP A 32 -4.50 -0.30 0.57
N ALA A 33 -5.02 0.56 1.45
CA ALA A 33 -6.38 0.48 1.98
C ALA A 33 -7.34 1.45 1.27
N ASP A 34 -6.84 2.24 0.30
CA ASP A 34 -7.67 3.10 -0.52
C ASP A 34 -8.42 2.27 -1.58
N VAL A 35 -9.67 2.63 -1.82
CA VAL A 35 -10.53 2.01 -2.83
C VAL A 35 -10.12 2.47 -4.23
N ASP A 36 -9.70 3.72 -4.37
CA ASP A 36 -9.25 4.28 -5.66
C ASP A 36 -7.79 3.90 -5.98
N GLY A 37 -7.01 3.63 -4.92
CA GLY A 37 -5.65 3.10 -4.97
C GLY A 37 -4.58 4.17 -5.24
N VAL A 38 -3.54 4.17 -4.40
CA VAL A 38 -2.41 5.11 -4.46
C VAL A 38 -1.61 5.00 -5.77
N ALA A 39 -1.67 3.85 -6.45
CA ALA A 39 -1.04 3.68 -7.76
C ALA A 39 -1.59 4.64 -8.82
N LEU A 40 -2.88 4.96 -8.79
CA LEU A 40 -3.51 5.90 -9.75
C LEU A 40 -3.06 7.34 -9.48
N GLU A 41 -2.96 7.72 -8.21
CA GLU A 41 -2.47 9.03 -7.80
C GLU A 41 -1.00 9.23 -8.20
N LEU A 42 -0.18 8.19 -8.02
CA LEU A 42 1.22 8.19 -8.47
C LEU A 42 1.31 8.39 -9.99
N GLY A 43 0.46 7.71 -10.77
CA GLY A 43 0.36 7.93 -12.21
C GLY A 43 0.00 9.36 -12.58
N THR A 44 -0.96 9.96 -11.87
CA THR A 44 -1.37 11.36 -12.07
C THR A 44 -0.26 12.34 -11.70
N ALA A 45 0.55 12.01 -10.68
CA ALA A 45 1.73 12.78 -10.29
C ALA A 45 2.92 12.62 -11.26
N GLY A 46 2.79 11.78 -12.29
CA GLY A 46 3.80 11.57 -13.33
C GLY A 46 4.74 10.38 -13.08
N VAL A 47 4.44 9.52 -12.10
CA VAL A 47 5.16 8.26 -11.92
C VAL A 47 4.73 7.29 -13.02
N PRO A 48 5.65 6.79 -13.85
CA PRO A 48 5.31 5.84 -14.89
C PRO A 48 4.97 4.47 -14.28
N ASN A 49 4.01 3.76 -14.88
CA ASN A 49 3.55 2.45 -14.40
C ASN A 49 4.66 1.40 -14.27
N TYR A 50 5.75 1.48 -15.05
CA TYR A 50 6.89 0.57 -14.94
C TYR A 50 7.75 0.80 -13.68
N GLY A 51 7.56 1.93 -13.00
CA GLY A 51 8.21 2.27 -11.74
C GLY A 51 7.43 1.82 -10.52
N ILE A 52 6.29 1.12 -10.66
CA ILE A 52 5.42 0.72 -9.55
C ILE A 52 5.32 -0.81 -9.51
N ALA A 53 5.62 -1.42 -8.36
CA ALA A 53 5.42 -2.83 -8.06
C ALA A 53 4.37 -2.99 -6.94
N LEU A 54 3.43 -3.93 -7.12
CA LEU A 54 2.39 -4.22 -6.12
C LEU A 54 2.64 -5.59 -5.49
N GLU A 55 2.77 -5.62 -4.17
CA GLU A 55 2.82 -6.86 -3.40
C GLU A 55 1.47 -7.06 -2.67
N LEU A 56 0.45 -7.55 -3.39
CA LEU A 56 -0.79 -8.00 -2.74
C LEU A 56 -0.66 -9.47 -2.37
N VAL A 57 -0.63 -9.77 -1.06
CA VAL A 57 -0.78 -11.14 -0.54
C VAL A 57 -2.23 -11.59 -0.77
N ASP A 58 -2.57 -12.02 -2.00
CA ASP A 58 -3.48 -13.13 -2.36
C ASP A 58 -3.68 -13.30 -3.88
N ALA A 59 -3.06 -12.48 -4.72
CA ALA A 59 -3.01 -12.71 -6.16
C ALA A 59 -1.56 -12.98 -6.52
N GLY A 60 -1.27 -14.22 -6.95
CA GLY A 60 0.07 -14.67 -7.34
C GLY A 60 0.83 -13.59 -8.09
N VAL A 61 1.70 -12.89 -7.38
CA VAL A 61 2.66 -11.96 -7.98
C VAL A 61 3.61 -12.86 -8.77
N PRO A 62 3.76 -12.67 -10.10
CA PRO A 62 4.83 -13.36 -10.79
C PRO A 62 6.12 -12.85 -10.16
N GLU A 63 6.85 -13.78 -9.54
CA GLU A 63 8.25 -13.65 -9.18
C GLU A 63 8.97 -13.02 -10.38
N GLN A 64 9.27 -11.73 -10.29
CA GLN A 64 10.16 -11.06 -11.22
C GLN A 64 11.41 -10.70 -10.43
N ASP A 65 12.26 -11.72 -10.39
CA ASP A 65 13.71 -11.68 -10.41
C ASP A 65 14.38 -10.78 -9.36
N GLU A 66 14.93 -11.46 -8.35
CA GLU A 66 16.19 -11.09 -7.72
C GLU A 66 17.19 -10.60 -8.78
N VAL A 67 17.63 -9.35 -8.64
CA VAL A 67 18.93 -8.87 -9.12
C VAL A 67 19.59 -8.09 -8.00
#